data_AF-A0A6L5X3P0-F1
#
_entry.id   AF-A0A6L5X3P0-F1
#
_cell.length_a   1.000
_cell.length_b   1.000
_cell.length_c   1.000
_cell.angle_alpha   90.00
_cell.angle_beta   90.00
_cell.angle_gamma   90.00
#
_symmetry.space_group_name_H-M   'P 1'
#
loop_
_entity.id
_entity.type
_entity.pdbx_description
1 polymer ?
#
loop_
_entity_poly.entity_id
_entity_poly.type
_entity_poly.pdbx_seq_one_letter_code
_entity_poly.pdbx_strand_id
1 'polypeptide(L)'
;MKKIAKENLPKLFAEVSAAMDLFTPVKMADVTNWGLWDDSRVADLDTLKTVKSPKDVFFPQCQTLYMVHHDDNGFEISPMKLTEKPFCVFGIRPCDVKALTVMDQVFLNQEPVDTFYKARREHAVLVSLACHKPAQTCFCKVFGTDAAAPDADVAMWEIDGFFYLDAQTEKGSAWLDQFADAFEDAGDVSEKISKEQDSIRGIVETLPYTHLSLEGWGPGKVEEKFNDPHWKELSDACLACGTCTFVCPTCQCYDIKDFNTGHGIQRYRCWDSCMYSDFTLMAAANNRLTQMQRYRQRFMHKLVYFPENNNGLYMCVGCGRCVDKCPQALNIVKVIKTMGKENADV
;
A
#
# COMPACT_ATOMS: atom_id res chain seq x y z
N MET A 1 -3.11 26.83 6.91
CA MET A 1 -2.03 25.82 6.82
C MET A 1 -1.15 25.92 8.06
N LYS A 2 -0.65 24.79 8.56
CA LYS A 2 0.25 24.73 9.72
C LYS A 2 1.68 24.42 9.25
N LYS A 3 2.69 24.75 10.06
CA LYS A 3 4.07 24.32 9.82
C LYS A 3 4.75 23.85 11.10
N ILE A 4 5.74 22.98 10.96
CA ILE A 4 6.61 22.52 12.05
C ILE A 4 8.04 22.35 11.53
N ALA A 5 9.04 22.75 12.31
CA ALA A 5 10.43 22.49 11.98
C ALA A 5 10.73 20.98 12.05
N LYS A 6 11.51 20.43 11.12
CA LYS A 6 11.87 19.01 11.07
C LYS A 6 12.51 18.51 12.37
N GLU A 7 13.32 19.35 13.00
CA GLU A 7 13.96 19.09 14.30
C GLU A 7 12.96 18.94 15.47
N ASN A 8 11.75 19.48 15.34
CA ASN A 8 10.69 19.37 16.34
C ASN A 8 9.78 18.14 16.15
N LEU A 9 9.97 17.36 15.08
CA LEU A 9 9.19 16.13 14.86
C LEU A 9 9.27 15.11 16.02
N PRO A 10 10.42 14.86 16.67
CA PRO A 10 10.47 13.95 17.81
C PRO A 10 9.54 14.37 18.95
N LYS A 11 9.39 15.68 19.18
CA LYS A 11 8.47 16.21 20.19
C LYS A 11 7.01 15.97 19.79
N LEU A 12 6.65 16.29 18.54
CA LEU A 12 5.32 15.98 18.01
C LEU A 12 5.01 14.48 18.11
N PHE A 13 5.96 13.62 17.78
CA PHE A 13 5.75 12.17 17.84
C PHE A 13 5.57 11.66 19.27
N ALA A 14 6.29 12.23 20.24
CA ALA A 14 6.07 11.95 21.66
C ALA A 14 4.65 12.36 22.11
N GLU A 15 4.17 13.54 21.69
CA GLU A 15 2.81 14.01 22.01
C GLU A 15 1.73 13.13 21.35
N VAL A 16 1.91 12.79 20.06
CA VAL A 16 0.97 11.94 19.33
C VAL A 16 0.92 10.53 19.92
N SER A 17 2.08 9.91 20.16
CA SER A 17 2.16 8.55 20.73
C SER A 17 1.62 8.44 22.15
N ALA A 18 1.67 9.52 22.93
CA ALA A 18 1.04 9.59 24.25
C ALA A 18 -0.50 9.62 24.16
N ALA A 19 -1.05 10.16 23.08
CA ALA A 19 -2.50 10.29 22.87
C ALA A 19 -3.13 9.12 22.09
N MET A 20 -2.40 8.54 21.13
CA MET A 20 -2.86 7.49 20.23
C MET A 20 -1.70 6.70 19.63
N ASP A 21 -1.99 5.53 19.04
CA ASP A 21 -0.97 4.78 18.29
C ASP A 21 -0.44 5.63 17.11
N LEU A 22 0.88 5.75 17.00
CA LEU A 22 1.56 6.44 15.90
C LEU A 22 2.29 5.42 15.02
N PHE A 23 1.80 5.20 13.81
CA PHE A 23 2.51 4.43 12.79
C PHE A 23 3.30 5.36 11.88
N THR A 24 4.59 5.11 11.74
CA THR A 24 5.49 5.89 10.88
C THR A 24 6.60 4.97 10.35
N PRO A 25 7.31 5.34 9.28
CA PRO A 25 8.55 4.66 8.92
C PRO A 25 9.58 4.78 10.05
N VAL A 26 10.09 3.65 10.52
CA VAL A 26 11.11 3.56 11.57
C VAL A 26 12.29 2.72 11.11
N LYS A 27 13.49 3.09 11.56
CA LYS A 27 14.70 2.29 11.34
C LYS A 27 14.63 1.02 12.18
N MET A 28 14.78 -0.13 11.52
CA MET A 28 14.83 -1.45 12.14
C MET A 28 16.07 -2.16 11.60
N ALA A 29 17.13 -2.23 12.42
CA ALA A 29 18.47 -2.60 11.95
C ALA A 29 18.89 -1.71 10.77
N ASP A 30 19.32 -2.29 9.65
CA ASP A 30 19.85 -1.58 8.48
C ASP A 30 18.78 -1.17 7.46
N VAL A 31 17.49 -1.35 7.78
CA VAL A 31 16.38 -1.07 6.86
C VAL A 31 15.31 -0.23 7.53
N THR A 32 14.49 0.42 6.70
CA THR A 32 13.33 1.20 7.18
C THR A 32 12.04 0.45 6.87
N ASN A 33 11.20 0.28 7.89
CA ASN A 33 9.89 -0.37 7.81
C ASN A 33 8.83 0.48 8.47
N TRP A 34 7.56 0.27 8.11
CA TRP A 34 6.45 0.80 8.88
C TRP A 34 6.35 0.06 10.21
N GLY A 35 6.15 0.81 11.29
CA GLY A 35 5.92 0.26 12.61
C GLY A 35 5.28 1.27 13.53
N LEU A 36 4.78 0.77 14.66
CA LEU A 36 4.42 1.61 15.79
C LEU A 36 5.68 2.36 16.26
N TRP A 37 5.54 3.66 16.50
CA TRP A 37 6.60 4.50 17.02
C TRP A 37 6.48 4.61 18.54
N ASP A 38 7.64 4.61 19.18
CA ASP A 38 7.86 4.91 20.59
C ASP A 38 9.20 5.63 20.71
N ASP A 39 9.51 6.16 21.89
CA ASP A 39 10.74 6.94 22.15
C ASP A 39 12.03 6.13 22.00
N SER A 40 11.96 4.80 21.95
CA SER A 40 13.10 3.92 21.68
C SER A 40 13.41 3.75 20.19
N ARG A 41 12.53 4.24 19.29
CA ARG A 41 12.64 4.05 17.84
C ARG A 41 12.97 5.35 17.10
N VAL A 42 13.86 5.23 16.12
CA VAL A 42 14.21 6.34 15.23
C VAL A 42 13.28 6.36 14.03
N ALA A 43 12.47 7.41 13.90
CA ALA A 43 11.66 7.63 12.71
C ALA A 43 12.50 8.05 11.50
N ASP A 44 12.08 7.66 10.30
CA ASP A 44 12.81 7.90 9.05
C ASP A 44 11.86 8.25 7.90
N LEU A 45 11.52 9.53 7.83
CA LEU A 45 10.71 10.10 6.75
C LEU A 45 11.51 10.37 5.47
N ASP A 46 12.85 10.25 5.52
CA ASP A 46 13.72 10.48 4.37
C ASP A 46 13.71 9.28 3.43
N THR A 47 13.56 8.07 3.97
CA THR A 47 13.37 6.87 3.15
C THR A 47 12.05 6.96 2.37
N LEU A 48 12.16 7.10 1.04
CA LEU A 48 11.01 7.17 0.15
C LEU A 48 10.19 5.87 0.16
N LYS A 49 10.86 4.72 0.07
CA LYS A 49 10.25 3.39 -0.02
C LYS A 49 10.79 2.49 1.08
N THR A 50 10.01 2.32 2.13
CA THR A 50 10.17 1.25 3.11
C THR A 50 10.16 -0.13 2.45
N VAL A 51 10.74 -1.14 3.12
CA VAL A 51 10.82 -2.51 2.59
C VAL A 51 9.44 -3.06 2.27
N LYS A 52 8.51 -3.00 3.24
CA LYS A 52 7.07 -3.23 3.02
C LYS A 52 6.32 -1.90 2.96
N SER A 53 5.26 -1.85 2.16
CA SER A 53 4.35 -0.70 2.15
C SER A 53 3.56 -0.60 3.47
N PRO A 54 2.85 0.51 3.76
CA PRO A 54 2.04 0.65 4.97
C PRO A 54 0.78 -0.22 5.00
N LYS A 55 0.60 -1.14 4.04
CA LYS A 55 -0.60 -1.99 3.98
C LYS A 55 -0.77 -2.84 5.25
N ASP A 56 0.33 -3.18 5.94
CA ASP A 56 0.35 -3.94 7.20
C ASP A 56 -0.39 -3.22 8.33
N VAL A 57 -0.45 -1.88 8.29
CA VAL A 57 -1.19 -1.09 9.27
C VAL A 57 -2.70 -1.35 9.15
N PHE A 58 -3.21 -1.53 7.94
CA PHE A 58 -4.64 -1.70 7.64
C PHE A 58 -5.06 -3.16 7.49
N PHE A 59 -4.14 -3.98 7.00
CA PHE A 59 -4.32 -5.39 6.70
C PHE A 59 -3.09 -6.14 7.21
N PRO A 60 -3.05 -6.47 8.52
CA PRO A 60 -1.85 -7.04 9.13
C PRO A 60 -1.40 -8.33 8.46
N GLN A 61 -0.08 -8.56 8.42
CA GLN A 61 0.50 -9.74 7.79
C GLN A 61 -0.05 -11.04 8.37
N CYS A 62 -0.30 -11.08 9.67
CA CYS A 62 -1.06 -12.13 10.33
C CYS A 62 -2.03 -11.50 11.31
N GLN A 63 -3.27 -11.94 11.27
CA GLN A 63 -4.35 -11.42 12.10
C GLN A 63 -5.22 -12.55 12.61
N THR A 64 -5.26 -12.71 13.93
CA THR A 64 -6.26 -13.55 14.59
C THR A 64 -7.65 -12.99 14.34
N LEU A 65 -8.58 -13.87 13.97
CA LEU A 65 -9.98 -13.54 13.72
C LEU A 65 -10.82 -13.85 14.96
N TYR A 66 -10.64 -15.03 15.53
CA TYR A 66 -11.28 -15.46 16.76
C TYR A 66 -10.53 -16.62 17.41
N MET A 67 -10.76 -16.78 18.71
CA MET A 67 -10.31 -17.92 19.50
C MET A 67 -11.49 -18.85 19.74
N VAL A 68 -11.21 -20.15 19.77
CA VAL A 68 -12.13 -21.18 20.26
C VAL A 68 -11.45 -21.82 21.46
N HIS A 69 -12.10 -21.77 22.62
CA HIS A 69 -11.67 -22.46 23.83
C HIS A 69 -12.54 -23.69 24.04
N HIS A 70 -11.92 -24.79 24.47
CA HIS A 70 -12.63 -26.03 24.79
C HIS A 70 -12.26 -26.49 26.20
N ASP A 71 -13.27 -26.65 27.05
CA ASP A 71 -13.15 -27.20 28.40
C ASP A 71 -14.23 -28.28 28.64
N ASP A 72 -14.32 -28.78 29.88
CA ASP A 72 -15.30 -29.80 30.27
C ASP A 72 -16.77 -29.33 30.12
N ASN A 73 -17.02 -28.03 29.92
CA ASN A 73 -18.34 -27.43 29.78
C ASN A 73 -18.73 -27.13 28.32
N GLY A 74 -17.84 -27.36 27.35
CA GLY A 74 -18.11 -27.22 25.92
C GLY A 74 -17.14 -26.30 25.18
N PHE A 75 -17.63 -25.64 24.12
CA PHE A 75 -16.85 -24.72 23.30
C PHE A 75 -17.29 -23.27 23.52
N GLU A 76 -16.34 -22.38 23.75
CA GLU A 76 -16.53 -20.93 23.76
C GLU A 76 -15.82 -20.30 22.56
N ILE A 77 -16.50 -19.43 21.82
CA ILE A 77 -15.91 -18.69 20.69
C ILE A 77 -15.79 -17.22 21.08
N SER A 78 -14.56 -16.71 21.09
CA SER A 78 -14.24 -15.32 21.45
C SER A 78 -13.69 -14.58 20.22
N PRO A 79 -14.46 -13.68 19.58
CA PRO A 79 -13.96 -12.89 18.47
C PRO A 79 -12.87 -11.93 18.92
N MET A 80 -11.91 -11.64 18.04
CA MET A 80 -10.89 -10.63 18.32
C MET A 80 -11.49 -9.23 18.31
N LYS A 81 -11.01 -8.39 19.22
CA LYS A 81 -11.45 -6.99 19.32
C LYS A 81 -11.12 -6.23 18.04
N LEU A 82 -12.08 -5.38 17.64
CA LEU A 82 -11.88 -4.44 16.55
C LEU A 82 -11.04 -3.24 17.04
N THR A 83 -10.52 -2.47 16.09
CA THR A 83 -9.93 -1.16 16.40
C THR A 83 -11.07 -0.21 16.77
N GLU A 84 -11.02 0.34 17.99
CA GLU A 84 -12.08 1.22 18.53
C GLU A 84 -11.56 2.63 18.84
N LYS A 85 -10.26 2.87 18.69
CA LYS A 85 -9.62 4.15 19.00
C LYS A 85 -8.91 4.71 17.78
N PRO A 86 -8.91 6.05 17.60
CA PRO A 86 -8.12 6.69 16.57
C PRO A 86 -6.63 6.34 16.65
N PHE A 87 -5.96 6.32 15.51
CA PHE A 87 -4.51 6.20 15.40
C PHE A 87 -4.00 7.02 14.20
N CYS A 88 -2.73 7.41 14.25
CA CYS A 88 -2.10 8.23 13.22
C CYS A 88 -1.21 7.38 12.31
N VAL A 89 -1.29 7.57 11.00
CA VAL A 89 -0.33 7.05 10.02
C VAL A 89 0.41 8.24 9.41
N PHE A 90 1.62 8.48 9.90
CA PHE A 90 2.41 9.67 9.59
C PHE A 90 3.48 9.40 8.54
N GLY A 91 3.52 10.23 7.49
CA GLY A 91 4.49 10.12 6.40
C GLY A 91 4.12 9.12 5.31
N ILE A 92 2.84 8.72 5.21
CA ILE A 92 2.39 7.84 4.13
C ILE A 92 2.61 8.52 2.78
N ARG A 93 3.02 7.79 1.74
CA ARG A 93 3.29 8.38 0.41
C ARG A 93 2.00 8.44 -0.41
N PRO A 94 1.84 9.39 -1.35
CA PRO A 94 0.63 9.52 -2.16
C PRO A 94 0.19 8.23 -2.85
N CYS A 95 1.12 7.47 -3.43
CA CYS A 95 0.80 6.19 -4.07
C CYS A 95 0.36 5.10 -3.08
N ASP A 96 0.83 5.14 -1.83
CA ASP A 96 0.38 4.23 -0.78
C ASP A 96 -1.01 4.65 -0.24
N VAL A 97 -1.33 5.95 -0.21
CA VAL A 97 -2.70 6.42 0.07
C VAL A 97 -3.66 5.98 -1.05
N LYS A 98 -3.27 6.16 -2.32
CA LYS A 98 -4.05 5.65 -3.47
C LYS A 98 -4.28 4.14 -3.37
N ALA A 99 -3.30 3.39 -2.86
CA ALA A 99 -3.45 1.95 -2.68
C ALA A 99 -4.56 1.59 -1.69
N LEU A 100 -4.84 2.43 -0.68
CA LEU A 100 -5.98 2.21 0.22
C LEU A 100 -7.30 2.29 -0.55
N THR A 101 -7.46 3.24 -1.49
CA THR A 101 -8.68 3.32 -2.32
C THR A 101 -8.90 2.09 -3.19
N VAL A 102 -7.81 1.41 -3.60
CA VAL A 102 -7.87 0.13 -4.31
C VAL A 102 -8.25 -1.01 -3.36
N MET A 103 -7.65 -1.05 -2.17
CA MET A 103 -7.95 -2.06 -1.15
C MET A 103 -9.41 -1.94 -0.65
N ASP A 104 -9.93 -0.71 -0.55
CA ASP A 104 -11.31 -0.44 -0.15
C ASP A 104 -12.33 -1.10 -1.09
N GLN A 105 -12.03 -1.20 -2.40
CA GLN A 105 -12.91 -1.91 -3.33
C GLN A 105 -13.10 -3.39 -2.97
N VAL A 106 -12.14 -3.99 -2.27
CA VAL A 106 -12.13 -5.42 -1.97
C VAL A 106 -12.62 -5.68 -0.55
N PHE A 107 -12.27 -4.82 0.39
CA PHE A 107 -12.57 -5.02 1.81
C PHE A 107 -13.78 -4.24 2.31
N LEU A 108 -14.17 -3.14 1.64
CA LEU A 108 -15.28 -2.27 2.07
C LEU A 108 -16.44 -2.23 1.09
N ASN A 109 -16.17 -2.31 -0.21
CA ASN A 109 -17.21 -2.20 -1.25
C ASN A 109 -17.67 -3.57 -1.77
N GLN A 110 -17.48 -4.62 -0.97
CA GLN A 110 -18.01 -5.96 -1.21
C GLN A 110 -18.94 -6.35 -0.08
N GLU A 111 -19.88 -7.24 -0.36
CA GLU A 111 -20.76 -7.84 0.66
C GLU A 111 -20.38 -9.32 0.83
N PRO A 112 -20.00 -9.76 2.05
CA PRO A 112 -19.87 -8.98 3.29
C PRO A 112 -18.60 -8.11 3.34
N VAL A 113 -18.66 -7.03 4.13
CA VAL A 113 -17.51 -6.17 4.42
C VAL A 113 -16.53 -6.83 5.39
N ASP A 114 -15.25 -6.49 5.28
CA ASP A 114 -14.23 -6.88 6.25
C ASP A 114 -14.24 -5.95 7.47
N THR A 115 -14.83 -6.41 8.57
CA THR A 115 -15.01 -5.61 9.79
C THR A 115 -13.70 -5.14 10.41
N PHE A 116 -12.63 -5.94 10.30
CA PHE A 116 -11.32 -5.59 10.84
C PHE A 116 -10.62 -4.50 10.03
N TYR A 117 -10.70 -4.56 8.69
CA TYR A 117 -10.16 -3.54 7.81
C TYR A 117 -10.98 -2.26 7.90
N LYS A 118 -12.31 -2.36 7.93
CA LYS A 118 -13.23 -1.24 8.13
C LYS A 118 -12.92 -0.47 9.41
N ALA A 119 -12.82 -1.17 10.54
CA ALA A 119 -12.48 -0.54 11.82
C ALA A 119 -11.16 0.23 11.75
N ARG A 120 -10.13 -0.31 11.09
CA ARG A 120 -8.85 0.39 10.90
C ARG A 120 -8.97 1.62 9.98
N ARG A 121 -9.67 1.50 8.85
CA ARG A 121 -9.87 2.63 7.92
C ARG A 121 -10.68 3.76 8.53
N GLU A 122 -11.66 3.46 9.36
CA GLU A 122 -12.50 4.44 10.04
C GLU A 122 -11.74 5.21 11.13
N HIS A 123 -10.82 4.55 11.84
CA HIS A 123 -10.08 5.15 12.95
C HIS A 123 -8.70 5.71 12.57
N ALA A 124 -8.19 5.42 11.37
CA ALA A 124 -6.94 6.01 10.91
C ALA A 124 -7.10 7.49 10.56
N VAL A 125 -6.12 8.29 10.97
CA VAL A 125 -5.82 9.61 10.41
C VAL A 125 -4.58 9.49 9.54
N LEU A 126 -4.69 9.87 8.27
CA LEU A 126 -3.61 9.77 7.28
C LEU A 126 -2.90 11.12 7.11
N VAL A 127 -1.64 11.22 7.55
CA VAL A 127 -0.78 12.38 7.28
C VAL A 127 0.20 12.00 6.17
N SER A 128 -0.08 12.46 4.95
CA SER A 128 0.62 12.03 3.74
C SER A 128 1.71 13.02 3.30
N LEU A 129 2.94 12.52 3.12
CA LEU A 129 4.09 13.31 2.73
C LEU A 129 4.34 13.23 1.21
N ALA A 130 4.32 14.39 0.55
CA ALA A 130 4.71 14.53 -0.85
C ALA A 130 6.11 13.96 -1.10
N CYS A 131 6.34 13.42 -2.30
CA CYS A 131 7.61 12.79 -2.65
C CYS A 131 8.58 13.85 -3.15
N HIS A 132 9.33 14.52 -2.27
CA HIS A 132 10.34 15.53 -2.64
C HIS A 132 11.30 15.05 -3.75
N LYS A 133 11.73 13.78 -3.68
CA LYS A 133 12.59 13.13 -4.69
C LYS A 133 12.04 11.76 -5.07
N PRO A 134 11.11 11.68 -6.05
CA PRO A 134 10.62 10.40 -6.55
C PRO A 134 11.75 9.55 -7.14
N ALA A 135 11.74 8.24 -6.90
CA ALA A 135 12.79 7.34 -7.39
C ALA A 135 12.63 6.98 -8.87
N GLN A 136 13.72 6.60 -9.53
CA GLN A 136 13.77 6.14 -10.94
C GLN A 136 12.80 5.00 -11.26
N THR A 137 12.46 4.18 -10.26
CA THR A 137 11.51 3.07 -10.42
C THR A 137 10.03 3.48 -10.29
N CYS A 138 9.73 4.74 -9.99
CA CYS A 138 8.37 5.26 -9.84
C CYS A 138 7.71 5.53 -11.19
N PHE A 139 6.40 5.27 -11.27
CA PHE A 139 5.53 5.56 -12.42
C PHE A 139 4.08 5.77 -11.95
N CYS A 140 3.91 6.36 -10.76
CA CYS A 140 2.59 6.56 -10.15
C CYS A 140 1.69 7.52 -10.95
N LYS A 141 2.28 8.45 -11.72
CA LYS A 141 1.58 9.32 -12.67
C LYS A 141 0.74 8.53 -13.68
N VAL A 142 1.28 7.41 -14.20
CA VAL A 142 0.59 6.51 -15.15
C VAL A 142 -0.72 5.97 -14.59
N PHE A 143 -0.81 5.83 -13.27
CA PHE A 143 -1.99 5.35 -12.55
C PHE A 143 -2.76 6.49 -11.87
N GLY A 144 -2.58 7.72 -12.33
CA GLY A 144 -3.34 8.90 -11.90
C GLY A 144 -3.01 9.41 -10.49
N THR A 145 -1.81 9.10 -9.97
CA THR A 145 -1.35 9.65 -8.69
C THR A 145 -0.35 10.78 -8.92
N ASP A 146 -0.67 11.98 -8.42
CA ASP A 146 0.29 13.08 -8.35
C ASP A 146 1.20 12.89 -7.12
N ALA A 147 2.52 12.78 -7.34
CA ALA A 147 3.49 12.62 -6.26
C ALA A 147 3.70 13.92 -5.46
N ALA A 148 3.29 15.06 -6.03
CA ALA A 148 3.42 16.39 -5.47
C ALA A 148 2.20 16.85 -4.67
N ALA A 149 1.02 16.26 -4.91
CA ALA A 149 -0.23 16.65 -4.28
C ALA A 149 -0.86 15.44 -3.57
N PRO A 150 -0.47 15.20 -2.30
CA PRO A 150 -1.09 14.16 -1.49
C PRO A 150 -2.61 14.37 -1.35
N ASP A 151 -3.37 13.28 -1.37
CA ASP A 151 -4.82 13.23 -1.19
C ASP A 151 -5.11 12.33 0.03
N ALA A 152 -5.15 12.93 1.23
CA ALA A 152 -5.20 12.26 2.52
C ALA A 152 -6.00 13.10 3.54
N ASP A 153 -5.97 12.77 4.84
CA ASP A 153 -6.58 13.63 5.84
C ASP A 153 -5.79 14.93 6.03
N VAL A 154 -4.46 14.80 6.04
CA VAL A 154 -3.52 15.92 6.04
C VAL A 154 -2.48 15.71 4.93
N ALA A 155 -2.34 16.68 4.03
CA ALA A 155 -1.25 16.72 3.07
C ALA A 155 -0.04 17.45 3.65
N MET A 156 1.16 16.95 3.38
CA MET A 156 2.40 17.44 3.96
C MET A 156 3.52 17.60 2.93
N TRP A 157 4.27 18.69 3.01
CA TRP A 157 5.44 18.99 2.17
C TRP A 157 6.66 19.38 3.01
N GLU A 158 7.83 18.86 2.66
CA GLU A 158 9.11 19.24 3.29
C GLU A 158 9.81 20.30 2.45
N ILE A 159 10.01 21.50 3.00
CA ILE A 159 10.68 22.60 2.30
C ILE A 159 11.54 23.38 3.29
N ASP A 160 12.84 23.54 2.96
CA ASP A 160 13.82 24.29 3.75
C ASP A 160 13.89 23.89 5.25
N GLY A 161 13.77 22.59 5.55
CA GLY A 161 13.82 22.09 6.92
C GLY A 161 12.51 22.23 7.72
N PHE A 162 11.42 22.64 7.07
CA PHE A 162 10.07 22.68 7.65
C PHE A 162 9.15 21.69 6.95
N PHE A 163 8.22 21.12 7.71
CA PHE A 163 7.04 20.47 7.17
C PHE A 163 5.87 21.45 7.17
N TYR A 164 5.20 21.58 6.04
CA TYR A 164 3.96 22.34 5.87
C TYR A 164 2.80 21.36 5.79
N LEU A 165 1.75 21.59 6.57
CA LEU A 165 0.62 20.68 6.76
C LEU A 165 -0.69 21.36 6.41
N ASP A 166 -1.44 20.74 5.51
CA ASP A 166 -2.74 21.19 5.04
C ASP A 166 -3.80 20.14 5.33
N ALA A 167 -4.79 20.48 6.16
CA ALA A 167 -5.91 19.58 6.44
C ALA A 167 -6.88 19.58 5.25
N GLN A 168 -7.13 18.39 4.70
CA GLN A 168 -8.02 18.18 3.56
C GLN A 168 -9.37 17.57 3.97
N THR A 169 -9.47 17.06 5.19
CA THR A 169 -10.68 16.46 5.76
C THR A 169 -10.98 17.00 7.16
N GLU A 170 -12.19 16.74 7.66
CA GLU A 170 -12.57 17.02 9.05
C GLU A 170 -11.69 16.25 10.05
N LYS A 171 -11.33 14.99 9.73
CA LYS A 171 -10.39 14.20 10.54
C LYS A 171 -9.01 14.86 10.60
N GLY A 172 -8.51 15.36 9.48
CA GLY A 172 -7.23 16.06 9.42
C GLY A 172 -7.25 17.36 10.20
N SER A 173 -8.35 18.11 10.12
CA SER A 173 -8.54 19.36 10.87
C SER A 173 -8.55 19.08 12.37
N ALA A 174 -9.34 18.10 12.82
CA ALA A 174 -9.39 17.67 14.22
C ALA A 174 -8.03 17.20 14.75
N TRP A 175 -7.24 16.49 13.93
CA TRP A 175 -5.90 16.06 14.32
C TRP A 175 -4.92 17.23 14.46
N LEU A 176 -4.94 18.20 13.52
CA LEU A 176 -4.11 19.40 13.64
C LEU A 176 -4.49 20.25 14.86
N ASP A 177 -5.78 20.36 15.17
CA ASP A 177 -6.27 21.10 16.34
C ASP A 177 -5.89 20.40 17.65
N GLN A 178 -5.95 19.07 17.70
CA GLN A 178 -5.56 18.29 18.87
C GLN A 178 -4.09 18.51 19.26
N PHE A 179 -3.21 18.71 18.29
CA PHE A 179 -1.77 18.95 18.50
C PHE A 179 -1.35 20.38 18.14
N ALA A 180 -2.27 21.35 18.27
CA ALA A 180 -2.05 22.73 17.81
C ALA A 180 -0.79 23.38 18.40
N ASP A 181 -0.44 23.06 19.64
CA ASP A 181 0.73 23.61 20.35
C ASP A 181 2.07 23.17 19.74
N ALA A 182 2.09 22.10 18.95
CA ALA A 182 3.27 21.64 18.22
C ALA A 182 3.50 22.40 16.90
N PHE A 183 2.51 23.17 16.44
CA PHE A 183 2.51 23.80 15.13
C PHE A 183 2.53 25.32 15.21
N GLU A 184 3.24 25.93 14.27
CA GLU A 184 3.15 27.36 13.99
C GLU A 184 2.14 27.63 12.87
N ASP A 185 1.55 28.83 12.88
CA ASP A 185 0.84 29.31 11.70
C ASP A 185 1.83 29.53 10.55
N ALA A 186 1.53 28.99 9.37
CA ALA A 186 2.41 29.09 8.22
C ALA A 186 2.29 30.45 7.49
N GLY A 187 1.21 31.22 7.74
CA GLY A 187 0.84 32.35 6.91
C GLY A 187 0.47 31.93 5.48
N ASP A 188 0.60 32.86 4.53
CA ASP A 188 0.46 32.54 3.11
C ASP A 188 1.76 31.93 2.58
N VAL A 189 1.68 30.64 2.26
CA VAL A 189 2.78 29.83 1.70
C VAL A 189 2.42 29.21 0.36
N SER A 190 1.33 29.68 -0.25
CA SER A 190 0.78 29.14 -1.50
C SER A 190 1.83 29.07 -2.62
N GLU A 191 2.59 30.16 -2.83
CA GLU A 191 3.66 30.21 -3.82
C GLU A 191 4.79 29.22 -3.52
N LYS A 192 5.16 29.06 -2.24
CA LYS A 192 6.24 28.15 -1.80
C LYS A 192 5.85 26.69 -2.05
N ILE A 193 4.62 26.32 -1.71
CA ILE A 193 4.08 24.98 -1.97
C ILE A 193 3.95 24.74 -3.48
N SER A 194 3.45 25.72 -4.26
CA SER A 194 3.34 25.57 -5.72
C SER A 194 4.70 25.32 -6.37
N LYS A 195 5.74 26.07 -5.97
CA LYS A 195 7.11 25.86 -6.47
C LYS A 195 7.66 24.46 -6.14
N GLU A 196 7.43 23.98 -4.92
CA GLU A 196 7.82 22.62 -4.55
C GLU A 196 7.05 21.57 -5.36
N GLN A 197 5.75 21.77 -5.56
CA GLN A 197 4.95 20.86 -6.36
C GLN A 197 5.42 20.81 -7.81
N ASP A 198 5.71 21.96 -8.42
CA ASP A 198 6.21 22.05 -9.79
C ASP A 198 7.61 21.43 -9.92
N SER A 199 8.46 21.59 -8.91
CA SER A 199 9.76 20.91 -8.81
C SER A 199 9.61 19.39 -8.81
N ILE A 200 8.73 18.86 -7.94
CA ILE A 200 8.44 17.42 -7.86
C ILE A 200 7.89 16.91 -9.19
N ARG A 201 6.90 17.59 -9.78
CA ARG A 201 6.31 17.24 -11.08
C ARG A 201 7.35 17.27 -12.19
N GLY A 202 8.25 18.27 -12.19
CA GLY A 202 9.39 18.34 -13.10
C GLY A 202 10.30 17.11 -13.00
N ILE A 203 10.62 16.65 -11.79
CA ILE A 203 11.37 15.40 -11.60
C ILE A 203 10.58 14.21 -12.16
N VAL A 204 9.27 14.12 -11.86
CA VAL A 204 8.39 13.04 -12.36
C VAL A 204 8.40 12.95 -13.88
N GLU A 205 8.39 14.06 -14.61
CA GLU A 205 8.48 14.06 -16.09
C GLU A 205 9.81 13.50 -16.61
N THR A 206 10.88 13.55 -15.82
CA THR A 206 12.18 12.98 -16.23
C THR A 206 12.32 11.48 -15.95
N LEU A 207 11.37 10.88 -15.22
CA LEU A 207 11.49 9.48 -14.82
C LEU A 207 11.29 8.51 -16.01
N PRO A 208 12.04 7.40 -16.08
CA PRO A 208 12.06 6.49 -17.23
C PRO A 208 10.72 5.87 -17.62
N TYR A 209 9.77 5.81 -16.68
CA TYR A 209 8.50 5.10 -16.82
C TYR A 209 7.28 6.02 -16.66
N THR A 210 7.49 7.34 -16.62
CA THR A 210 6.41 8.31 -16.39
C THR A 210 5.38 8.38 -17.54
N HIS A 211 5.82 8.04 -18.75
CA HIS A 211 5.00 7.97 -19.96
C HIS A 211 4.67 6.52 -20.38
N LEU A 212 4.80 5.55 -19.49
CA LEU A 212 4.46 4.15 -19.79
C LEU A 212 3.00 4.07 -20.24
N SER A 213 2.76 3.64 -21.48
CA SER A 213 1.41 3.49 -22.01
C SER A 213 0.70 2.27 -21.44
N LEU A 214 -0.55 2.44 -21.03
CA LEU A 214 -1.46 1.35 -20.68
C LEU A 214 -2.34 0.93 -21.85
N GLU A 215 -2.10 1.46 -23.06
CA GLU A 215 -2.85 1.05 -24.25
C GLU A 215 -2.70 -0.45 -24.51
N GLY A 216 -3.82 -1.13 -24.77
CA GLY A 216 -3.89 -2.59 -24.87
C GLY A 216 -4.16 -3.30 -23.55
N TRP A 217 -4.19 -2.57 -22.42
CA TRP A 217 -4.61 -3.09 -21.11
C TRP A 217 -5.96 -2.51 -20.69
N GLY A 218 -6.55 -3.06 -19.62
CA GLY A 218 -7.83 -2.60 -19.07
C GLY A 218 -9.04 -3.46 -19.50
N PRO A 219 -10.26 -2.91 -19.37
CA PRO A 219 -11.50 -3.63 -19.67
C PRO A 219 -11.58 -4.10 -21.14
N GLY A 220 -12.23 -5.23 -21.38
CA GLY A 220 -12.40 -5.85 -22.69
C GLY A 220 -11.19 -6.62 -23.21
N LYS A 221 -10.11 -6.75 -22.41
CA LYS A 221 -8.84 -7.36 -22.83
C LYS A 221 -8.58 -8.76 -22.28
N VAL A 222 -9.58 -9.36 -21.62
CA VAL A 222 -9.47 -10.66 -20.93
C VAL A 222 -8.97 -11.76 -21.85
N GLU A 223 -9.67 -12.06 -22.94
CA GLU A 223 -9.33 -13.19 -23.82
C GLU A 223 -8.02 -12.96 -24.58
N GLU A 224 -7.85 -11.76 -25.15
CA GLU A 224 -6.63 -11.33 -25.86
C GLU A 224 -5.40 -11.51 -24.97
N LYS A 225 -5.39 -10.90 -23.77
CA LYS A 225 -4.23 -10.96 -22.89
C LYS A 225 -4.08 -12.29 -22.19
N PHE A 226 -5.13 -13.06 -21.95
CA PHE A 226 -4.99 -14.37 -21.31
C PHE A 226 -4.24 -15.38 -22.19
N ASN A 227 -4.50 -15.34 -23.50
CA ASN A 227 -3.97 -16.27 -24.49
C ASN A 227 -2.65 -15.80 -25.13
N ASP A 228 -2.11 -14.65 -24.71
CA ASP A 228 -0.87 -14.11 -25.25
C ASP A 228 0.33 -15.07 -25.02
N PRO A 229 1.05 -15.50 -26.06
CA PRO A 229 2.14 -16.46 -25.94
C PRO A 229 3.34 -15.93 -25.13
N HIS A 230 3.50 -14.61 -25.01
CA HIS A 230 4.63 -14.00 -24.28
C HIS A 230 4.63 -14.33 -22.79
N TRP A 231 3.50 -14.79 -22.22
CA TRP A 231 3.48 -15.25 -20.82
C TRP A 231 4.49 -16.34 -20.54
N LYS A 232 4.74 -17.22 -21.52
CA LYS A 232 5.74 -18.27 -21.37
C LYS A 232 7.11 -17.64 -21.11
N GLU A 233 7.60 -16.84 -22.06
CA GLU A 233 8.91 -16.18 -21.98
C GLU A 233 9.03 -15.29 -20.74
N LEU A 234 8.01 -14.47 -20.43
CA LEU A 234 8.02 -13.57 -19.29
C LEU A 234 8.08 -14.31 -17.94
N SER A 235 7.63 -15.56 -17.89
CA SER A 235 7.60 -16.35 -16.67
C SER A 235 8.81 -17.29 -16.50
N ASP A 236 9.57 -17.57 -17.56
CA ASP A 236 10.61 -18.62 -17.57
C ASP A 236 11.70 -18.37 -16.51
N ALA A 237 12.07 -17.10 -16.26
CA ALA A 237 13.06 -16.73 -15.23
C ALA A 237 12.45 -16.46 -13.84
N CYS A 238 11.14 -16.68 -13.64
CA CYS A 238 10.48 -16.35 -12.38
C CYS A 238 10.84 -17.35 -11.28
N LEU A 239 11.47 -16.86 -10.21
CA LEU A 239 11.86 -17.67 -9.05
C LEU A 239 10.70 -18.06 -8.12
N ALA A 240 9.46 -17.63 -8.40
CA ALA A 240 8.30 -17.84 -7.55
C ALA A 240 8.44 -17.34 -6.09
N CYS A 241 9.36 -16.41 -5.81
CA CYS A 241 9.74 -16.03 -4.44
C CYS A 241 8.73 -15.13 -3.69
N GLY A 242 7.68 -14.64 -4.35
CA GLY A 242 6.63 -13.83 -3.71
C GLY A 242 7.03 -12.40 -3.27
N THR A 243 8.30 -12.01 -3.30
CA THR A 243 8.75 -10.65 -2.88
C THR A 243 7.88 -9.54 -3.45
N CYS A 244 7.57 -9.64 -4.74
CA CYS A 244 6.84 -8.69 -5.53
C CYS A 244 5.34 -8.54 -5.15
N THR A 245 4.73 -9.53 -4.48
CA THR A 245 3.38 -9.43 -3.90
C THR A 245 3.44 -8.93 -2.45
N PHE A 246 4.45 -9.33 -1.68
CA PHE A 246 4.63 -8.88 -0.31
C PHE A 246 4.91 -7.37 -0.19
N VAL A 247 5.74 -6.82 -1.08
CA VAL A 247 6.07 -5.37 -1.08
C VAL A 247 5.01 -4.50 -1.78
N CYS A 248 4.06 -5.11 -2.49
CA CYS A 248 3.05 -4.38 -3.25
C CYS A 248 1.92 -3.90 -2.32
N PRO A 249 1.57 -2.60 -2.34
CA PRO A 249 0.59 -2.04 -1.41
C PRO A 249 -0.85 -2.47 -1.67
N THR A 250 -1.15 -2.94 -2.88
CA THR A 250 -2.48 -3.40 -3.27
C THR A 250 -2.59 -4.93 -3.36
N CYS A 251 -1.53 -5.67 -3.03
CA CYS A 251 -1.61 -7.13 -2.99
C CYS A 251 -2.25 -7.57 -1.67
N GLN A 252 -3.35 -8.29 -1.79
CA GLN A 252 -4.31 -8.59 -0.73
C GLN A 252 -4.65 -10.08 -0.60
N CYS A 253 -3.88 -10.96 -1.24
CA CYS A 253 -4.07 -12.40 -1.10
C CYS A 253 -3.74 -12.83 0.34
N TYR A 254 -4.57 -13.69 0.92
CA TYR A 254 -4.36 -14.28 2.22
C TYR A 254 -4.95 -15.67 2.28
N ASP A 255 -4.46 -16.46 3.22
CA ASP A 255 -4.99 -17.77 3.57
C ASP A 255 -5.48 -17.73 5.02
N ILE A 256 -6.41 -18.63 5.37
CA ILE A 256 -6.97 -18.76 6.71
C ILE A 256 -6.52 -20.11 7.27
N LYS A 257 -5.90 -20.07 8.45
CA LYS A 257 -5.40 -21.26 9.12
C LYS A 257 -5.86 -21.32 10.57
N ASP A 258 -5.88 -22.54 11.07
CA ASP A 258 -6.19 -22.86 12.45
C ASP A 258 -4.92 -23.31 13.15
N PHE A 259 -4.59 -22.66 14.27
CA PHE A 259 -3.50 -23.05 15.14
C PHE A 259 -4.06 -23.74 16.40
N ASN A 260 -3.65 -24.98 16.66
CA ASN A 260 -4.04 -25.70 17.86
C ASN A 260 -3.28 -25.16 19.08
N THR A 261 -4.00 -24.66 20.07
CA THR A 261 -3.43 -24.07 21.29
C THR A 261 -3.23 -25.10 22.42
N GLY A 262 -3.61 -26.37 22.21
CA GLY A 262 -3.67 -27.42 23.23
C GLY A 262 -4.99 -27.48 24.01
N HIS A 263 -5.67 -26.34 24.12
CA HIS A 263 -6.97 -26.20 24.81
C HIS A 263 -8.02 -25.53 23.92
N GLY A 264 -7.84 -25.62 22.60
CA GLY A 264 -8.66 -24.89 21.64
C GLY A 264 -7.97 -24.61 20.32
N ILE A 265 -8.52 -23.66 19.57
CA ILE A 265 -8.04 -23.23 18.26
C ILE A 265 -7.95 -21.71 18.20
N GLN A 266 -6.86 -21.20 17.65
CA GLN A 266 -6.74 -19.82 17.16
C GLN A 266 -6.97 -19.82 15.65
N ARG A 267 -8.08 -19.26 15.18
CA ARG A 267 -8.28 -19.03 13.74
C ARG A 267 -7.70 -17.68 13.35
N TYR A 268 -6.82 -17.66 12.36
CA TYR A 268 -6.16 -16.45 11.90
C TYR A 268 -6.05 -16.45 10.37
N ARG A 269 -5.98 -15.24 9.80
CA ARG A 269 -5.55 -15.06 8.42
C ARG A 269 -4.10 -14.62 8.37
N CYS A 270 -3.36 -15.05 7.36
CA CYS A 270 -2.04 -14.49 7.06
C CYS A 270 -1.93 -14.19 5.56
N TRP A 271 -1.17 -13.15 5.23
CA TRP A 271 -0.84 -12.84 3.84
C TRP A 271 -0.29 -14.06 3.12
N ASP A 272 -0.75 -14.20 1.90
CA ASP A 272 -0.32 -15.23 0.99
C ASP A 272 -0.11 -14.60 -0.40
N SER A 273 0.24 -15.41 -1.39
CA SER A 273 0.46 -14.96 -2.74
C SER A 273 -0.26 -15.83 -3.74
N CYS A 274 -1.01 -15.19 -4.64
CA CYS A 274 -1.54 -15.85 -5.84
C CYS A 274 -0.47 -16.47 -6.76
N MET A 275 0.82 -16.24 -6.46
CA MET A 275 1.95 -16.83 -7.15
C MET A 275 2.44 -18.15 -6.56
N TYR A 276 2.06 -18.50 -5.33
CA TYR A 276 2.44 -19.76 -4.69
C TYR A 276 1.55 -20.90 -5.19
N SER A 277 2.13 -22.11 -5.27
CA SER A 277 1.42 -23.32 -5.73
C SER A 277 0.20 -23.60 -4.87
N ASP A 278 0.39 -23.52 -3.56
CA ASP A 278 -0.55 -24.02 -2.56
C ASP A 278 -1.77 -23.10 -2.43
N PHE A 279 -1.60 -21.79 -2.66
CA PHE A 279 -2.68 -20.79 -2.61
C PHE A 279 -3.86 -21.12 -3.54
N THR A 280 -3.61 -21.81 -4.65
CA THR A 280 -4.66 -22.12 -5.62
C THR A 280 -5.22 -23.53 -5.51
N LEU A 281 -4.74 -24.34 -4.55
CA LEU A 281 -5.22 -25.71 -4.37
C LEU A 281 -6.62 -25.69 -3.77
N MET A 282 -7.60 -26.23 -4.52
CA MET A 282 -8.96 -26.43 -4.03
C MET A 282 -9.49 -27.82 -4.40
N ALA A 283 -10.41 -28.34 -3.58
CA ALA A 283 -10.94 -29.71 -3.69
C ALA A 283 -11.60 -30.00 -5.05
N ALA A 284 -12.16 -28.98 -5.70
CA ALA A 284 -12.67 -29.04 -7.06
C ALA A 284 -12.58 -27.65 -7.72
N ALA A 285 -11.72 -27.49 -8.74
CA ALA A 285 -11.75 -26.49 -9.82
C ALA A 285 -10.34 -26.25 -10.44
N ASN A 286 -10.25 -25.21 -11.28
CA ASN A 286 -9.10 -24.78 -12.08
C ASN A 286 -7.90 -24.29 -11.23
N ASN A 287 -7.19 -25.22 -10.61
CA ASN A 287 -5.90 -24.95 -9.97
C ASN A 287 -4.92 -24.38 -11.01
N ARG A 288 -4.08 -23.42 -10.60
CA ARG A 288 -3.00 -22.90 -11.47
C ARG A 288 -1.77 -23.78 -11.30
N LEU A 289 -1.71 -24.83 -12.11
CA LEU A 289 -0.72 -25.91 -12.02
C LEU A 289 0.70 -25.42 -12.34
N THR A 290 0.86 -24.49 -13.28
CA THR A 290 2.18 -24.05 -13.75
C THR A 290 2.61 -22.69 -13.20
N GLN A 291 3.92 -22.46 -13.12
CA GLN A 291 4.50 -21.17 -12.72
C GLN A 291 4.04 -20.04 -13.66
N MET A 292 3.94 -20.32 -14.96
CA MET A 292 3.43 -19.39 -15.96
C MET A 292 2.00 -18.95 -15.64
N GLN A 293 1.09 -19.88 -15.34
CA GLN A 293 -0.30 -19.55 -15.03
C GLN A 293 -0.41 -18.64 -13.79
N ARG A 294 0.40 -18.90 -12.77
CA ARG A 294 0.48 -18.12 -11.53
C ARG A 294 1.13 -16.74 -11.74
N TYR A 295 2.18 -16.67 -12.56
CA TYR A 295 2.80 -15.41 -12.99
C TYR A 295 1.81 -14.54 -13.76
N ARG A 296 1.15 -15.09 -14.79
CA ARG A 296 0.10 -14.44 -15.56
C ARG A 296 -1.01 -13.92 -14.66
N GLN A 297 -1.50 -14.73 -13.72
CA GLN A 297 -2.57 -14.32 -12.80
C GLN A 297 -2.26 -13.01 -12.09
N ARG A 298 -1.03 -12.85 -11.59
CA ARG A 298 -0.65 -11.64 -10.86
C ARG A 298 -0.82 -10.38 -11.70
N PHE A 299 -0.36 -10.40 -12.95
CA PHE A 299 -0.40 -9.22 -13.80
C PHE A 299 -1.75 -9.02 -14.46
N MET A 300 -2.41 -10.09 -14.91
CA MET A 300 -3.78 -10.03 -15.40
C MET A 300 -4.74 -9.50 -14.33
N HIS A 301 -4.57 -9.90 -13.06
CA HIS A 301 -5.38 -9.34 -11.98
C HIS A 301 -5.18 -7.83 -11.86
N LYS A 302 -3.94 -7.34 -11.97
CA LYS A 302 -3.65 -5.91 -11.83
C LYS A 302 -4.08 -5.05 -13.02
N LEU A 303 -3.97 -5.58 -14.23
CA LEU A 303 -4.07 -4.83 -15.48
C LEU A 303 -5.34 -5.12 -16.29
N VAL A 304 -6.06 -6.20 -15.99
CA VAL A 304 -7.22 -6.64 -16.78
C VAL A 304 -8.40 -6.99 -15.88
N TYR A 305 -8.29 -8.01 -15.03
CA TYR A 305 -9.45 -8.51 -14.27
C TYR A 305 -9.98 -7.51 -13.25
N PHE A 306 -9.10 -6.84 -12.52
CA PHE A 306 -9.53 -5.85 -11.54
C PHE A 306 -10.18 -4.64 -12.23
N PRO A 307 -9.58 -3.99 -13.26
CA PRO A 307 -10.26 -2.90 -13.96
C PRO A 307 -11.54 -3.33 -14.68
N GLU A 308 -11.62 -4.54 -15.25
CA GLU A 308 -12.87 -5.10 -15.82
C GLU A 308 -14.02 -5.05 -14.80
N ASN A 309 -13.73 -5.47 -13.57
CA ASN A 309 -14.74 -5.62 -12.51
C ASN A 309 -14.92 -4.38 -11.63
N ASN A 310 -14.10 -3.33 -11.83
CA ASN A 310 -14.06 -2.14 -10.97
C ASN A 310 -14.01 -0.85 -11.80
N ASN A 311 -14.84 -0.77 -12.85
CA ASN A 311 -15.06 0.45 -13.64
C ASN A 311 -13.75 1.08 -14.19
N GLY A 312 -12.83 0.24 -14.66
CA GLY A 312 -11.55 0.68 -15.22
C GLY A 312 -10.48 1.02 -14.19
N LEU A 313 -10.76 0.90 -12.89
CA LEU A 313 -9.75 1.11 -11.84
C LEU A 313 -8.67 0.02 -11.93
N TYR A 314 -7.44 0.42 -12.21
CA TYR A 314 -6.30 -0.50 -12.15
C TYR A 314 -5.91 -0.81 -10.71
N MET A 315 -5.45 -2.04 -10.47
CA MET A 315 -4.97 -2.44 -9.13
C MET A 315 -3.52 -2.00 -8.86
N CYS A 316 -2.78 -1.50 -9.86
CA CYS A 316 -1.44 -0.97 -9.66
C CYS A 316 -1.49 0.54 -9.38
N VAL A 317 -0.58 1.03 -8.55
CA VAL A 317 -0.47 2.46 -8.16
C VAL A 317 0.88 3.07 -8.56
N GLY A 318 1.67 2.34 -9.35
CA GLY A 318 2.97 2.81 -9.86
C GLY A 318 4.05 3.12 -8.82
N CYS A 319 3.95 2.57 -7.60
CA CYS A 319 4.94 2.82 -6.53
C CYS A 319 6.36 2.29 -6.82
N GLY A 320 6.53 1.41 -7.82
CA GLY A 320 7.84 0.91 -8.23
C GLY A 320 8.51 -0.12 -7.29
N ARG A 321 7.94 -0.47 -6.14
CA ARG A 321 8.56 -1.44 -5.21
C ARG A 321 8.82 -2.80 -5.86
N CYS A 322 7.93 -3.28 -6.72
CA CYS A 322 8.15 -4.55 -7.43
C CYS A 322 9.17 -4.46 -8.58
N VAL A 323 9.45 -3.26 -9.09
CA VAL A 323 10.51 -3.00 -10.07
C VAL A 323 11.87 -3.09 -9.38
N ASP A 324 11.97 -2.47 -8.20
CA ASP A 324 13.18 -2.46 -7.38
C ASP A 324 13.53 -3.83 -6.78
N LYS A 325 12.53 -4.56 -6.25
CA LYS A 325 12.77 -5.75 -5.43
C LYS A 325 12.79 -7.08 -6.17
N CYS A 326 12.50 -7.10 -7.47
CA CYS A 326 12.52 -8.37 -8.23
C CYS A 326 13.96 -8.72 -8.61
N PRO A 327 14.53 -9.84 -8.12
CA PRO A 327 15.92 -10.22 -8.42
C PRO A 327 16.16 -10.56 -9.89
N GLN A 328 15.10 -10.80 -10.65
CA GLN A 328 15.14 -11.15 -12.07
C GLN A 328 14.56 -10.04 -12.97
N ALA A 329 14.25 -8.86 -12.41
CA ALA A 329 13.62 -7.74 -13.11
C ALA A 329 12.31 -8.10 -13.86
N LEU A 330 11.60 -9.15 -13.42
CA LEU A 330 10.30 -9.58 -13.94
C LEU A 330 9.16 -8.81 -13.25
N ASN A 331 9.07 -7.53 -13.60
CA ASN A 331 8.14 -6.58 -12.99
C ASN A 331 7.03 -6.14 -13.97
N ILE A 332 6.08 -5.38 -13.44
CA ILE A 332 4.89 -4.97 -14.20
C ILE A 332 5.22 -4.08 -15.41
N VAL A 333 6.29 -3.29 -15.35
CA VAL A 333 6.72 -2.44 -16.47
C VAL A 333 7.16 -3.31 -17.64
N LYS A 334 7.93 -4.38 -17.38
CA LYS A 334 8.34 -5.34 -18.42
C LYS A 334 7.11 -5.98 -19.09
N VAL A 335 6.14 -6.42 -18.28
CA VAL A 335 4.88 -7.01 -18.77
C VAL A 335 4.11 -6.03 -19.64
N ILE A 336 3.92 -4.79 -19.18
CA ILE A 336 3.19 -3.75 -19.91
C ILE A 336 3.88 -3.45 -21.25
N LYS A 337 5.20 -3.33 -21.27
CA LYS A 337 5.95 -3.06 -22.50
C LYS A 337 5.86 -4.23 -23.47
N THR A 338 6.13 -5.46 -23.04
CA THR A 338 6.18 -6.64 -23.92
C THR A 338 4.85 -6.90 -24.62
N MET A 339 3.71 -6.76 -23.92
CA MET A 339 2.39 -7.05 -24.49
C MET A 339 1.54 -5.78 -24.71
N GLY A 340 2.16 -4.60 -24.66
CA GLY A 340 1.54 -3.33 -24.99
C GLY A 340 1.60 -3.06 -26.49
N LYS A 341 0.82 -2.09 -26.96
CA LYS A 341 0.75 -1.76 -28.40
C LYS A 341 2.08 -1.26 -28.99
N GLU A 342 2.99 -0.74 -28.16
CA GLU A 342 4.35 -0.33 -28.58
C GLU A 342 5.16 -1.48 -29.21
N ASN A 343 4.80 -2.74 -28.99
CA ASN A 343 5.41 -3.93 -29.60
C ASN A 343 4.44 -4.75 -30.47
N ALA A 344 3.24 -4.25 -30.79
CA ALA A 344 2.27 -4.98 -31.60
C ALA A 344 2.60 -5.01 -33.11
N ASP A 345 3.63 -4.27 -33.54
CA ASP A 345 4.06 -4.13 -34.94
C ASP A 345 5.48 -4.69 -35.19
N VAL A 346 5.96 -5.65 -34.39
CA VAL A 346 7.23 -6.38 -34.64
C VAL A 346 7.00 -7.87 -34.86
#